data_AF-A0A3F3Q653-F1
#
_entry.id   AF-A0A3F3Q653-F1
#
_cell.length_a   1.000
_cell.length_b   1.000
_cell.length_c   1.000
_cell.angle_alpha   90.00
_cell.angle_beta   90.00
_cell.angle_gamma   90.00
#
_symmetry.space_group_name_H-M   'P 1'
#
loop_
_entity.id
_entity.type
_entity.pdbx_description
1 polymer ?
#
loop_
_entity_poly.entity_id
_entity_poly.type
_entity_poly.pdbx_seq_one_letter_code
_entity_poly.pdbx_strand_id
1 'polypeptide(L)'
;MTTSKHLIRFDTYVKRHPSLTVEEFHHTWTTSHAQLLKTWLARHGVYRYTLFHTPPDVAKQYLGQEHAGGGHVMESFDGHAEILLESWDILGRLRADPYYVEVVEPSEVTLIDKASVVRRVGYEEVWVAEGKAVDQTKFAHPDSSHT
;
A
#
# COMPACT_ATOMS: atom_id res chain seq x y z
N MET A 1 -13.11 30.04 2.28
CA MET A 1 -12.92 29.09 1.15
C MET A 1 -12.43 27.79 1.74
N THR A 2 -13.17 26.69 1.63
CA THR A 2 -12.71 25.37 2.07
C THR A 2 -11.87 24.75 0.97
N THR A 3 -10.54 24.83 1.12
CA THR A 3 -9.59 24.08 0.29
C THR A 3 -9.81 22.58 0.52
N SER A 4 -10.24 21.85 -0.51
CA SER A 4 -10.36 20.40 -0.43
C SER A 4 -8.97 19.81 -0.22
N LYS A 5 -8.71 19.24 0.96
CA LYS A 5 -7.42 18.60 1.26
C LYS A 5 -7.46 17.18 0.71
N HIS A 6 -6.60 16.86 -0.25
CA HIS A 6 -6.45 15.48 -0.70
C HIS A 6 -5.82 14.62 0.40
N LEU A 7 -6.20 13.35 0.45
CA LEU A 7 -5.47 12.34 1.23
C LEU A 7 -4.08 12.13 0.62
N ILE A 8 -3.10 11.98 1.49
CA ILE A 8 -1.72 11.64 1.13
C ILE A 8 -1.69 10.13 0.84
N ARG A 9 -1.34 9.77 -0.39
CA ARG A 9 -1.01 8.39 -0.77
C ARG A 9 0.46 8.13 -0.45
N PHE A 10 0.71 7.09 0.35
CA PHE A 10 2.06 6.62 0.68
C PHE A 10 2.21 5.16 0.25
N ASP A 11 2.96 4.95 -0.82
CA ASP A 11 3.24 3.65 -1.42
C ASP A 11 4.59 3.11 -0.93
N THR A 12 4.62 1.83 -0.58
CA THR A 12 5.83 1.07 -0.24
C THR A 12 5.93 -0.14 -1.17
N TYR A 13 6.89 -0.11 -2.09
CA TYR A 13 7.22 -1.19 -3.01
C TYR A 13 8.28 -2.07 -2.37
N VAL A 14 8.08 -3.40 -2.40
CA VAL A 14 8.92 -4.34 -1.68
C VAL A 14 9.36 -5.49 -2.58
N LYS A 15 10.57 -5.97 -2.32
CA LYS A 15 10.98 -7.32 -2.71
C LYS A 15 10.80 -8.23 -1.52
N ARG A 16 10.43 -9.48 -1.76
CA ARG A 16 10.30 -10.49 -0.71
C ARG A 16 11.66 -10.76 -0.05
N HIS A 17 11.64 -11.30 1.17
CA HIS A 17 12.85 -11.85 1.77
C HIS A 17 13.41 -12.97 0.87
N PRO A 18 14.74 -13.05 0.64
CA PRO A 18 15.32 -13.97 -0.35
C PRO A 18 14.96 -15.45 -0.09
N SER A 19 14.74 -15.84 1.17
CA SER A 19 14.36 -17.21 1.55
C SER A 19 12.92 -17.65 1.22
N LEU A 20 12.02 -16.75 0.83
CA LEU A 20 10.56 -16.91 1.08
C LEU A 20 9.65 -17.24 -0.12
N THR A 21 10.19 -17.52 -1.32
CA THR A 21 9.45 -17.69 -2.60
C THR A 21 8.37 -16.63 -2.90
N VAL A 22 7.73 -16.63 -4.08
CA VAL A 22 6.67 -15.63 -4.33
C VAL A 22 5.35 -16.02 -3.65
N GLU A 23 5.02 -17.31 -3.63
CA GLU A 23 3.78 -17.82 -3.04
C GLU A 23 3.78 -17.73 -1.51
N GLU A 24 4.83 -18.19 -0.82
CA GLU A 24 4.87 -18.12 0.65
C GLU A 24 4.98 -16.66 1.11
N PHE A 25 5.62 -15.78 0.34
CA PHE A 25 5.60 -14.33 0.57
C PHE A 25 4.18 -13.75 0.49
N HIS A 26 3.43 -13.97 -0.60
CA HIS A 26 2.06 -13.45 -0.73
C HIS A 26 1.11 -14.03 0.34
N HIS A 27 1.26 -15.32 0.64
CA HIS A 27 0.52 -15.97 1.70
C HIS A 27 0.82 -15.33 3.06
N THR A 28 2.10 -15.30 3.47
CA THR A 28 2.54 -14.80 4.80
C THR A 28 2.23 -13.32 4.98
N TRP A 29 2.34 -12.51 3.91
CA TRP A 29 1.96 -11.10 3.96
C TRP A 29 0.47 -10.95 4.32
N THR A 30 -0.40 -11.77 3.71
CA THR A 30 -1.84 -11.72 3.93
C THR A 30 -2.27 -12.32 5.26
N THR A 31 -1.76 -13.52 5.60
CA THR A 31 -2.24 -14.31 6.75
C THR A 31 -1.57 -13.93 8.07
N SER A 32 -0.39 -13.30 8.03
CA SER A 32 0.34 -12.85 9.22
C SER A 32 0.48 -11.32 9.27
N HIS A 33 1.35 -10.73 8.44
CA HIS A 33 1.75 -9.32 8.58
C HIS A 33 0.56 -8.35 8.45
N ALA A 34 -0.31 -8.52 7.45
CA ALA A 34 -1.51 -7.69 7.30
C ALA A 34 -2.50 -7.82 8.47
N GLN A 35 -2.53 -8.98 9.16
CA GLN A 35 -3.40 -9.18 10.32
C GLN A 35 -2.89 -8.42 11.56
N LEU A 36 -1.56 -8.33 11.72
CA LEU A 36 -0.92 -7.49 12.74
C LEU A 36 -1.22 -6.00 12.48
N LEU A 37 -1.07 -5.56 11.22
CA LEU A 37 -1.20 -4.15 10.86
C LEU A 37 -2.63 -3.63 10.85
N LYS A 38 -3.61 -4.37 10.28
CA LYS A 38 -4.94 -3.81 9.93
C LYS A 38 -5.63 -3.05 11.07
N THR A 39 -5.62 -3.62 12.28
CA THR A 39 -6.29 -3.04 13.46
C THR A 39 -5.45 -1.93 14.10
N TRP A 40 -4.12 -2.05 14.02
CA TRP A 40 -3.19 -1.04 14.52
C TRP A 40 -3.23 0.24 13.67
N LEU A 41 -3.13 0.10 12.35
CA LEU A 41 -3.26 1.20 11.39
C LEU A 41 -4.61 1.95 11.55
N ALA A 42 -5.71 1.22 11.66
CA ALA A 42 -7.04 1.80 11.85
C ALA A 42 -7.15 2.64 13.14
N ARG A 43 -6.57 2.16 14.27
CA ARG A 43 -6.54 2.92 15.54
C ARG A 43 -5.74 4.22 15.46
N HIS A 44 -4.76 4.31 14.57
CA HIS A 44 -3.94 5.51 14.37
C HIS A 44 -4.53 6.54 13.38
N GLY A 45 -5.66 6.21 12.76
CA GLY A 45 -6.35 7.07 11.78
C GLY A 45 -5.88 6.90 10.34
N VAL A 46 -5.31 5.73 9.98
CA VAL A 46 -5.04 5.41 8.57
C VAL A 46 -6.36 5.16 7.85
N TYR A 47 -6.64 5.95 6.81
CA TYR A 47 -7.93 5.95 6.10
C TYR A 47 -8.15 4.69 5.26
N ARG A 48 -7.10 4.22 4.58
CA ARG A 48 -7.11 3.01 3.76
C ARG A 48 -5.76 2.31 3.86
N TYR A 49 -5.77 0.98 3.86
CA TYR A 49 -4.60 0.12 3.73
C TYR A 49 -4.91 -0.95 2.68
N THR A 50 -4.10 -1.07 1.64
CA THR A 50 -4.24 -2.11 0.61
C THR A 50 -2.92 -2.81 0.32
N LEU A 51 -3.03 -4.05 -0.16
CA LEU A 51 -1.91 -4.84 -0.67
C LEU A 51 -2.13 -5.15 -2.15
N PHE A 52 -1.10 -4.92 -2.95
CA PHE A 52 -1.02 -5.32 -4.35
C PHE A 52 -0.01 -6.46 -4.50
N HIS A 53 -0.53 -7.65 -4.76
CA HIS A 53 0.27 -8.86 -5.00
C HIS A 53 0.59 -8.98 -6.50
N THR A 54 1.85 -9.27 -6.84
CA THR A 54 2.32 -9.40 -8.23
C THR A 54 2.73 -10.85 -8.57
N PRO A 55 1.81 -11.84 -8.53
CA PRO A 55 2.16 -13.21 -8.90
C PRO A 55 2.59 -13.26 -10.38
N PRO A 56 3.71 -13.94 -10.72
CA PRO A 56 4.30 -13.87 -12.07
C PRO A 56 3.33 -14.25 -13.19
N ASP A 57 2.36 -15.12 -12.92
CA ASP A 57 1.40 -15.57 -13.93
C ASP A 57 0.41 -14.47 -14.35
N VAL A 58 0.09 -13.50 -13.50
CA VAL A 58 -0.71 -12.33 -13.88
C VAL A 58 0.08 -11.40 -14.81
N ALA A 59 1.38 -11.24 -14.58
CA ALA A 59 2.25 -10.51 -15.51
C ALA A 59 2.40 -11.26 -16.87
N LYS A 60 2.51 -12.59 -16.86
CA LYS A 60 2.51 -13.40 -18.09
C LYS A 60 1.19 -13.29 -18.86
N GLN A 61 0.05 -13.28 -18.17
CA GLN A 61 -1.27 -13.07 -18.80
C GLN A 61 -1.37 -11.72 -19.52
N TYR A 62 -0.81 -10.65 -18.92
CA TYR A 62 -0.75 -9.33 -19.56
C TYR A 62 0.17 -9.28 -20.79
N LEU A 63 1.38 -9.84 -20.69
CA LEU A 63 2.37 -9.82 -21.77
C LEU A 63 2.00 -10.79 -22.93
N GLY A 64 1.26 -11.86 -22.65
CA GLY A 64 0.98 -12.91 -23.64
C GLY A 64 2.25 -13.64 -24.10
N GLN A 65 2.16 -14.40 -25.19
CA GLN A 65 3.32 -15.11 -25.76
C GLN A 65 4.15 -14.28 -26.75
N GLU A 66 3.66 -13.13 -27.22
CA GLU A 66 4.22 -12.43 -28.39
C GLU A 66 4.98 -11.11 -28.08
N HIS A 67 4.86 -10.53 -26.87
CA HIS A 67 5.44 -9.20 -26.58
C HIS A 67 6.95 -9.20 -26.25
N ALA A 68 7.75 -9.90 -27.05
CA ALA A 68 9.21 -9.72 -27.06
C ALA A 68 9.68 -8.45 -27.81
N GLY A 69 8.75 -7.68 -28.40
CA GLY A 69 9.06 -6.58 -29.33
C GLY A 69 8.60 -5.16 -28.96
N GLY A 70 7.79 -4.99 -27.90
CA GLY A 70 7.39 -3.66 -27.39
C GLY A 70 8.15 -3.35 -26.10
N GLY A 71 8.73 -2.16 -25.97
CA GLY A 71 9.65 -1.76 -24.88
C GLY A 71 9.05 -1.61 -23.47
N HIS A 72 8.07 -2.45 -23.12
CA HIS A 72 7.45 -2.49 -21.79
C HIS A 72 8.31 -3.31 -20.84
N VAL A 73 8.89 -2.65 -19.83
CA VAL A 73 9.56 -3.32 -18.72
C VAL A 73 8.56 -3.47 -17.58
N MET A 74 8.38 -4.70 -17.09
CA MET A 74 7.64 -4.94 -15.85
C MET A 74 8.55 -4.67 -14.66
N GLU A 75 8.06 -3.90 -13.70
CA GLU A 75 8.81 -3.58 -12.48
C GLU A 75 9.08 -4.82 -11.62
N SER A 76 10.27 -4.85 -11.01
CA SER A 76 10.82 -6.09 -10.40
C SER A 76 10.48 -6.29 -8.92
N PHE A 77 9.31 -5.82 -8.48
CA PHE A 77 8.84 -5.93 -7.09
C PHE A 77 7.88 -7.11 -6.91
N ASP A 78 8.01 -7.83 -5.80
CA ASP A 78 7.12 -8.94 -5.43
C ASP A 78 5.78 -8.44 -4.85
N GLY A 79 5.67 -7.15 -4.54
CA GLY A 79 4.39 -6.48 -4.38
C GLY A 79 4.52 -5.07 -3.80
N HIS A 80 3.38 -4.50 -3.41
CA HIS A 80 3.26 -3.13 -2.95
C HIS A 80 2.20 -3.00 -1.84
N ALA A 81 2.48 -2.18 -0.83
CA ALA A 81 1.53 -1.75 0.18
C ALA A 81 1.26 -0.25 0.05
N GLU A 82 0.00 0.13 0.16
CA GLU A 82 -0.46 1.52 0.13
C GLU A 82 -1.14 1.86 1.45
N ILE A 83 -0.83 3.03 2.01
CA ILE A 83 -1.64 3.66 3.04
C ILE A 83 -2.09 5.06 2.58
N LEU A 84 -3.36 5.39 2.85
CA LEU A 84 -3.90 6.74 2.71
C LEU A 84 -3.96 7.46 4.07
N LEU A 85 -3.45 8.68 4.12
CA LEU A 85 -3.27 9.47 5.35
C LEU A 85 -3.86 10.87 5.22
N GLU A 86 -4.53 11.36 6.26
CA GLU A 86 -5.00 12.75 6.33
C GLU A 86 -3.88 13.74 6.65
N SER A 87 -2.85 13.32 7.39
CA SER A 87 -1.65 14.10 7.67
C SER A 87 -0.41 13.24 7.88
N TRP A 88 0.76 13.87 7.77
CA TRP A 88 2.05 13.23 8.06
C TRP A 88 2.21 12.81 9.53
N ASP A 89 1.44 13.42 10.44
CA ASP A 89 1.49 13.11 11.87
C ASP A 89 1.05 11.68 12.17
N ILE A 90 0.18 11.10 11.34
CA ILE A 90 -0.19 9.67 11.44
C ILE A 90 1.06 8.81 11.27
N LEU A 91 1.88 9.07 10.23
CA LEU A 91 3.11 8.33 9.97
C LEU A 91 4.18 8.59 11.04
N GLY A 92 4.18 9.77 11.65
CA GLY A 92 4.97 10.07 12.84
C GLY A 92 4.58 9.21 14.04
N ARG A 93 3.28 9.13 14.36
CA ARG A 93 2.75 8.29 15.44
C ARG A 93 3.00 6.81 15.22
N LEU A 94 2.77 6.31 14.00
CA LEU A 94 3.03 4.91 13.64
C LEU A 94 4.50 4.51 13.89
N ARG A 95 5.47 5.39 13.61
CA ARG A 95 6.90 5.11 13.87
C ARG A 95 7.30 5.27 15.34
N ALA A 96 6.57 6.05 16.12
CA ALA A 96 6.85 6.30 17.53
C ALA A 96 6.15 5.31 18.47
N ASP A 97 5.17 4.55 17.97
CA ASP A 97 4.48 3.51 18.73
C ASP A 97 5.42 2.32 19.00
N PRO A 98 5.60 1.88 20.26
CA PRO A 98 6.39 0.69 20.60
C PRO A 98 5.99 -0.56 19.81
N TYR A 99 4.71 -0.71 19.45
CA TYR A 99 4.22 -1.82 18.64
C TYR A 99 4.92 -1.91 17.26
N TYR A 100 5.40 -0.79 16.72
CA TYR A 100 6.18 -0.83 15.48
C TYR A 100 7.50 -1.58 15.66
N VAL A 101 8.27 -1.25 16.70
CA VAL A 101 9.58 -1.86 16.97
C VAL A 101 9.44 -3.28 17.53
N GLU A 102 8.44 -3.52 18.38
CA GLU A 102 8.27 -4.80 19.07
C GLU A 102 7.57 -5.88 18.22
N VAL A 103 6.77 -5.49 17.23
CA VAL A 103 5.91 -6.43 16.48
C VAL A 103 5.97 -6.23 14.96
N VAL A 104 5.83 -5.00 14.47
CA VAL A 104 5.79 -4.75 13.02
C VAL A 104 7.15 -5.00 12.37
N GLU A 105 8.20 -4.32 12.81
CA GLU A 105 9.55 -4.44 12.24
C GLU A 105 10.10 -5.88 12.27
N PRO A 106 9.97 -6.67 13.36
CA PRO A 106 10.34 -8.09 13.35
C PRO A 106 9.61 -8.90 12.28
N SER A 107 8.33 -8.60 12.01
CA SER A 107 7.57 -9.25 10.93
C SER A 107 7.97 -8.76 9.54
N GLU A 108 8.39 -7.49 9.38
CA GLU A 108 8.97 -6.99 8.12
C GLU A 108 10.29 -7.71 7.81
N VAL A 109 11.18 -7.87 8.80
CA VAL A 109 12.51 -8.48 8.62
C VAL A 109 12.43 -9.91 8.10
N THR A 110 11.41 -10.69 8.51
CA THR A 110 11.23 -12.06 8.02
C THR A 110 10.50 -12.14 6.67
N LEU A 111 9.79 -11.07 6.28
CA LEU A 111 8.89 -11.04 5.12
C LEU A 111 9.50 -10.38 3.88
N ILE A 112 10.22 -9.26 4.04
CA ILE A 112 10.72 -8.43 2.94
C ILE A 112 12.25 -8.24 2.98
N ASP A 113 12.85 -8.02 1.81
CA ASP A 113 14.17 -7.42 1.73
C ASP A 113 14.06 -5.91 2.03
N LYS A 114 14.31 -5.55 3.29
CA LYS A 114 14.26 -4.15 3.76
C LYS A 114 15.25 -3.23 3.03
N ALA A 115 16.31 -3.74 2.40
CA ALA A 115 17.27 -2.92 1.66
C ALA A 115 16.76 -2.52 0.26
N SER A 116 15.85 -3.32 -0.34
CA SER A 116 15.24 -3.05 -1.65
C SER A 116 13.96 -2.20 -1.59
N VAL A 117 13.58 -1.67 -0.43
CA VAL A 117 12.31 -0.94 -0.24
C VAL A 117 12.35 0.43 -0.92
N VAL A 118 11.43 0.66 -1.86
CA VAL A 118 11.23 1.95 -2.54
C VAL A 118 9.92 2.57 -2.09
N ARG A 119 9.88 3.90 -1.96
CA ARG A 119 8.70 4.65 -1.50
C ARG A 119 8.28 5.68 -2.53
N ARG A 120 6.97 5.79 -2.78
CA ARG A 120 6.37 6.85 -3.60
C ARG A 120 5.29 7.56 -2.79
N VAL A 121 5.16 8.86 -3.01
CA VAL A 121 4.22 9.72 -2.29
C VAL A 121 3.47 10.57 -3.30
N GLY A 122 2.17 10.79 -3.07
CA GLY A 122 1.34 11.65 -3.90
C GLY A 122 -0.06 11.85 -3.32
N TYR A 123 -1.00 12.09 -4.21
CA TYR A 123 -2.44 12.11 -3.93
C TYR A 123 -3.19 11.37 -5.05
N GLU A 124 -4.46 11.10 -4.85
CA GLU A 124 -5.32 10.41 -5.81
C GLU A 124 -6.39 11.32 -6.40
N GLU A 125 -6.69 11.06 -7.67
CA GLU A 125 -7.89 11.51 -8.36
C GLU A 125 -8.64 10.26 -8.84
N VAL A 126 -9.90 10.12 -8.41
CA VAL A 126 -10.75 8.98 -8.78
C VAL A 126 -11.79 9.46 -9.77
N TRP A 127 -11.73 8.93 -10.99
CA TRP A 127 -12.63 9.26 -12.11
C TRP A 127 -13.64 8.12 -12.40
N VAL A 128 -13.35 6.90 -11.93
CA VAL A 128 -14.24 5.74 -12.00
C VAL A 128 -14.17 5.00 -10.67
N ALA A 129 -15.33 4.70 -10.07
CA ALA A 129 -15.46 3.90 -8.85
C ALA A 129 -16.64 2.93 -8.99
N GLU A 130 -16.50 1.70 -8.47
CA GLU A 130 -17.55 0.66 -8.51
C GLU A 130 -18.16 0.42 -9.92
N GLY A 131 -17.32 0.52 -10.96
CA GLY A 131 -17.74 0.36 -12.36
C GLY A 131 -18.52 1.53 -12.95
N LYS A 132 -18.59 2.68 -12.27
CA LYS A 132 -19.31 3.88 -12.72
C LYS A 132 -18.36 5.08 -12.83
N ALA A 133 -18.58 5.93 -13.83
CA ALA A 133 -17.96 7.25 -13.85
C ALA A 133 -18.42 8.04 -12.61
N VAL A 134 -17.49 8.74 -11.96
CA VAL A 134 -17.78 9.61 -10.83
C VAL A 134 -17.31 11.02 -11.14
N ASP A 135 -18.14 12.01 -10.83
CA ASP A 135 -17.69 13.39 -10.76
C ASP A 135 -16.69 13.53 -9.61
N GLN A 136 -15.77 14.49 -9.70
CA GLN A 136 -14.83 14.79 -8.62
C GLN A 136 -15.48 15.54 -7.43
N THR A 137 -16.62 15.03 -6.93
CA THR A 137 -17.22 15.40 -5.66
C THR A 137 -16.45 14.80 -4.49
N LYS A 138 -15.22 15.28 -4.33
CA LYS A 138 -14.47 15.43 -3.08
C LYS A 138 -14.40 14.21 -2.15
N PHE A 139 -13.19 13.66 -2.01
CA PHE A 139 -12.71 13.14 -0.71
C PHE A 139 -12.48 14.30 0.28
N ALA A 140 -13.44 15.20 0.42
CA ALA A 140 -13.45 16.17 1.50
C ALA A 140 -13.88 15.43 2.75
N HIS A 141 -13.03 15.50 3.77
CA HIS A 141 -13.34 15.19 5.15
C HIS A 141 -14.78 15.64 5.48
N PRO A 142 -15.68 14.74 5.95
CA PRO A 142 -16.95 15.18 6.49
C PRO A 142 -16.64 16.05 7.70
N ASP A 143 -16.98 17.34 7.62
CA ASP A 143 -16.64 18.34 8.62
C ASP A 143 -17.16 17.87 9.98
N SER A 144 -16.28 17.74 10.97
CA SER A 144 -16.63 17.22 12.31
C SER A 144 -17.37 18.28 13.10
N SER A 145 -18.62 18.51 12.71
CA SER A 145 -19.54 19.48 13.29
C SER A 145 -20.10 18.97 14.61
N HIS A 146 -19.29 19.04 15.67
CA HIS A 146 -19.75 18.94 17.04
C HIS A 146 -19.56 20.27 17.78
N THR A 147 -20.71 20.69 18.34
CA THR A 147 -21.04 21.90 19.09
C THR A 147 -20.10 22.22 20.24
#